data_AF-A0A2E3UW71-F1
#
_entry.id   AF-A0A2E3UW71-F1
#
_cell.length_a   1.000
_cell.length_b   1.000
_cell.length_c   1.000
_cell.angle_alpha   90.00
_cell.angle_beta   90.00
_cell.angle_gamma   90.00
#
_symmetry.space_group_name_H-M   'P 1'
#
loop_
_entity.id
_entity.type
_entity.pdbx_description
1 polymer ?
#
loop_
_entity_poly.entity_id
_entity_poly.type
_entity_poly.pdbx_seq_one_letter_code
_entity_poly.pdbx_strand_id
1 'polypeptide(L)'
;MIFKDYIRISAIRMSFVFFLTSSCSMESSAEEENEATEANDSSSESEEFVMGSIGDSITQAMNSQNWGDNQQYNWSTGENKDGLVYSHYKRMKEIIEGNISTYNSSVSGAKSDQLEDQAREILDKDIDYLTILIGANDVCSWTGKYDKNIEEYKKNVENVVKIFIDNNPQIKILIAPIPNLYNLWEVGNSKSCQFMWDIAQICSPLLHSSRTEDERLAFSERTFKANDRLNEIANEYPNNVRYDPTLEDYEFEWEDVSPKDCFHPSIKGQNLISELTWGTGWYR
;
A
#
# COMPACT_ATOMS: atom_id res chain seq x y z
N MET A 1 -46.56 -10.28 43.94
CA MET A 1 -45.42 -11.21 43.74
C MET A 1 -44.19 -10.32 43.51
N ILE A 2 -43.21 -10.12 44.42
CA ILE A 2 -42.59 -10.98 45.46
C ILE A 2 -42.30 -12.39 44.92
N PHE A 3 -41.08 -12.94 44.91
CA PHE A 3 -39.80 -12.77 45.66
C PHE A 3 -38.59 -12.79 44.68
N LYS A 4 -37.31 -12.50 45.01
CA LYS A 4 -36.61 -11.71 46.06
C LYS A 4 -35.12 -11.55 45.65
N ASP A 5 -34.41 -10.64 46.33
CA ASP A 5 -32.95 -10.47 46.28
C ASP A 5 -32.16 -11.64 46.91
N TYR A 6 -30.85 -11.71 46.64
CA TYR A 6 -29.88 -12.43 47.45
C TYR A 6 -28.86 -11.48 48.10
N ILE A 7 -28.41 -11.83 49.31
CA ILE A 7 -27.87 -10.87 50.29
C ILE A 7 -26.36 -11.04 50.54
N ARG A 8 -25.77 -9.96 51.05
CA ARG A 8 -24.35 -9.62 51.26
C ARG A 8 -23.81 -10.11 52.62
N ILE A 9 -22.49 -10.01 52.82
CA ILE A 9 -21.74 -9.86 54.10
C ILE A 9 -21.49 -11.11 54.98
N SER A 10 -20.19 -11.35 55.27
CA SER A 10 -19.54 -11.69 56.58
C SER A 10 -18.07 -12.10 56.29
N ALA A 11 -17.01 -11.84 57.07
CA ALA A 11 -16.68 -11.06 58.29
C ALA A 11 -15.11 -10.85 58.27
N ILE A 12 -14.27 -10.40 59.23
CA ILE A 12 -14.24 -9.85 60.61
C ILE A 12 -12.77 -9.28 60.80
N ARG A 13 -12.30 -8.50 61.80
CA ARG A 13 -12.77 -7.31 62.55
C ARG A 13 -11.71 -6.92 63.64
N MET A 14 -11.27 -5.65 63.72
CA MET A 14 -10.46 -5.05 64.84
C MET A 14 -9.00 -5.59 65.00
N SER A 15 -8.01 -4.94 65.65
CA SER A 15 -7.90 -3.71 66.49
C SER A 15 -6.46 -3.12 66.38
N PHE A 16 -6.18 -1.79 66.46
CA PHE A 16 -5.81 -0.97 67.65
C PHE A 16 -4.60 -1.50 68.50
N VAL A 17 -3.65 -0.70 69.07
CA VAL A 17 -3.57 0.76 69.41
C VAL A 17 -2.07 1.26 69.55
N PHE A 18 -1.86 2.60 69.67
CA PHE A 18 -0.68 3.47 70.03
C PHE A 18 0.45 2.96 71.00
N PHE A 19 1.52 3.67 71.45
CA PHE A 19 2.06 5.09 71.46
C PHE A 19 3.62 5.03 71.24
N LEU A 20 4.34 5.99 70.61
CA LEU A 20 4.92 7.26 71.16
C LEU A 20 5.72 7.06 72.49
N THR A 21 6.97 7.51 72.73
CA THR A 21 7.56 8.87 72.55
C THR A 21 9.13 8.95 72.64
N SER A 22 9.72 10.04 72.14
CA SER A 22 10.89 10.82 72.68
C SER A 22 12.39 10.41 72.53
N SER A 23 13.06 11.07 71.57
CA SER A 23 14.18 12.07 71.71
C SER A 23 15.61 11.73 72.22
N CYS A 24 16.58 12.42 71.58
CA CYS A 24 18.03 12.61 71.89
C CYS A 24 18.98 11.44 71.53
N SER A 25 20.21 11.67 71.03
CA SER A 25 20.88 12.94 70.65
C SER A 25 22.02 12.73 69.62
N MET A 26 22.49 13.84 69.03
CA MET A 26 23.52 14.02 68.00
C MET A 26 24.74 13.07 68.03
N GLU A 27 25.18 12.64 66.85
CA GLU A 27 26.61 12.61 66.47
C GLU A 27 26.73 12.80 64.93
N SER A 28 27.93 13.07 64.40
CA SER A 28 28.11 13.63 63.05
C SER A 28 29.04 12.85 62.12
N SER A 29 28.61 12.63 60.88
CA SER A 29 29.47 12.37 59.72
C SER A 29 28.81 12.96 58.47
N ALA A 30 29.61 13.55 57.58
CA ALA A 30 29.13 14.03 56.29
C ALA A 30 29.09 12.89 55.28
N GLU A 31 28.05 12.86 54.45
CA GLU A 31 27.99 12.06 53.22
C GLU A 31 27.83 13.03 52.05
N GLU A 32 28.49 12.75 50.93
CA GLU A 32 28.44 13.60 49.74
C GLU A 32 27.12 13.40 49.00
N GLU A 33 26.29 14.44 48.91
CA GLU A 33 25.15 14.48 48.00
C GLU A 33 25.68 14.50 46.56
N ASN A 34 25.88 13.31 45.99
CA ASN A 34 26.01 13.14 44.55
C ASN A 34 24.66 13.51 43.91
N GLU A 35 24.52 14.78 43.54
CA GLU A 35 23.41 15.29 42.73
C GLU A 35 23.50 14.65 41.34
N ALA A 36 22.95 13.44 41.24
CA ALA A 36 22.81 12.71 39.99
C ALA A 36 21.81 13.47 39.11
N THR A 37 22.32 14.35 38.26
CA THR A 37 21.52 15.05 37.25
C THR A 37 20.90 14.01 36.32
N GLU A 38 19.62 13.72 36.52
CA GLU A 38 18.80 13.02 35.54
C GLU A 38 18.76 13.87 34.27
N ALA A 39 19.66 13.54 33.34
CA ALA A 39 19.61 14.06 31.99
C ALA A 39 18.34 13.49 31.35
N ASN A 40 17.26 14.27 31.44
CA ASN A 40 15.99 13.98 30.79
C ASN A 40 16.18 14.14 29.28
N ASP A 41 16.79 13.13 28.67
CA ASP A 41 16.96 12.97 27.23
C ASP A 41 15.60 12.61 26.61
N SER A 42 14.68 13.58 26.66
CA SER A 42 13.56 13.64 25.74
C SER A 42 14.07 14.13 24.38
N SER A 43 14.98 13.36 23.78
CA SER A 43 15.03 13.26 22.34
C SER A 43 13.64 12.85 21.90
N SER A 44 12.88 13.81 21.36
CA SER A 44 11.68 13.49 20.63
C SER A 44 12.13 12.72 19.39
N GLU A 45 12.07 11.39 19.46
CA GLU A 45 12.13 10.56 18.26
C GLU A 45 11.08 11.12 17.30
N SER A 46 11.54 11.63 16.16
CA SER A 46 10.65 12.11 15.11
C SER A 46 9.79 10.94 14.70
N GLU A 47 8.47 11.06 14.87
CA GLU A 47 7.48 10.04 14.55
C GLU A 47 7.79 9.46 13.16
N GLU A 48 8.15 8.17 13.11
CA GLU A 48 8.70 7.55 11.90
C GLU A 48 7.60 7.46 10.85
N PHE A 49 7.78 8.12 9.71
CA PHE A 49 6.77 8.15 8.67
C PHE A 49 6.75 6.83 7.91
N VAL A 50 5.62 6.11 7.92
CA VAL A 50 5.56 4.74 7.37
C VAL A 50 4.86 4.69 6.02
N MET A 51 5.59 4.22 5.00
CA MET A 51 5.09 4.01 3.65
C MET A 51 4.79 2.53 3.36
N GLY A 52 3.56 2.25 2.94
CA GLY A 52 3.13 0.93 2.47
C GLY A 52 2.91 0.89 0.95
N SER A 53 3.12 -0.26 0.33
CA SER A 53 2.59 -0.57 -1.01
C SER A 53 2.02 -1.99 -1.09
N ILE A 54 0.87 -2.11 -1.73
CA ILE A 54 0.17 -3.37 -2.03
C ILE A 54 -0.26 -3.39 -3.50
N GLY A 55 -0.52 -4.57 -4.05
CA GLY A 55 -0.83 -4.73 -5.47
C GLY A 55 -0.29 -5.99 -6.13
N ASP A 56 0.00 -5.89 -7.42
CA ASP A 56 0.48 -6.99 -8.26
C ASP A 56 1.95 -6.88 -8.69
N SER A 57 2.31 -7.58 -9.77
CA SER A 57 3.66 -7.65 -10.35
C SER A 57 4.23 -6.30 -10.80
N ILE A 58 3.38 -5.30 -11.07
CA ILE A 58 3.82 -3.93 -11.35
C ILE A 58 4.50 -3.33 -10.11
N THR A 59 3.94 -3.54 -8.92
CA THR A 59 4.48 -3.06 -7.63
C THR A 59 5.61 -3.96 -7.09
N GLN A 60 5.76 -5.19 -7.61
CA GLN A 60 7.01 -5.96 -7.48
C GLN A 60 8.15 -5.48 -8.41
N ALA A 61 7.88 -4.52 -9.32
CA ALA A 61 8.77 -4.13 -10.40
C ALA A 61 9.29 -5.35 -11.22
N MET A 62 8.40 -6.33 -11.42
CA MET A 62 8.66 -7.59 -12.12
C MET A 62 9.33 -7.33 -13.47
N ASN A 63 10.42 -8.04 -13.73
CA ASN A 63 11.16 -7.98 -15.01
C ASN A 63 11.70 -6.59 -15.41
N SER A 64 11.66 -5.57 -14.54
CA SER A 64 12.05 -4.19 -14.88
C SER A 64 13.53 -4.04 -15.26
N GLN A 65 14.44 -4.79 -14.60
CA GLN A 65 15.89 -4.74 -14.82
C GLN A 65 16.53 -6.14 -14.92
N ASN A 66 16.19 -7.05 -14.02
CA ASN A 66 16.57 -8.47 -14.01
C ASN A 66 15.33 -9.34 -14.23
N TRP A 67 15.49 -10.64 -14.47
CA TRP A 67 14.33 -11.55 -14.50
C TRP A 67 13.79 -11.79 -13.09
N GLY A 68 12.46 -11.86 -12.95
CA GLY A 68 11.79 -11.96 -11.66
C GLY A 68 11.52 -10.60 -11.01
N ASP A 69 10.99 -10.63 -9.79
CA ASP A 69 10.67 -9.44 -8.99
C ASP A 69 11.92 -8.60 -8.68
N ASN A 70 11.83 -7.28 -8.77
CA ASN A 70 12.96 -6.37 -8.56
C ASN A 70 12.57 -5.23 -7.59
N GLN A 71 12.00 -5.57 -6.43
CA GLN A 71 11.38 -4.66 -5.45
C GLN A 71 12.13 -3.35 -5.17
N GLN A 72 13.46 -3.32 -5.22
CA GLN A 72 14.24 -2.09 -5.06
C GLN A 72 13.90 -1.00 -6.10
N TYR A 73 13.35 -1.37 -7.26
CA TYR A 73 12.92 -0.48 -8.35
C TYR A 73 11.40 -0.22 -8.37
N ASN A 74 10.67 -0.60 -7.31
CA ASN A 74 9.23 -0.30 -7.13
C ASN A 74 8.99 1.23 -7.20
N TRP A 75 8.07 1.65 -8.08
CA TRP A 75 7.64 3.03 -8.31
C TRP A 75 7.22 3.79 -7.03
N SER A 76 6.67 3.09 -6.03
CA SER A 76 6.26 3.63 -4.74
C SER A 76 7.35 3.52 -3.67
N THR A 77 7.67 2.31 -3.20
CA THR A 77 8.55 2.07 -2.04
C THR A 77 9.98 1.65 -2.43
N GLY A 78 10.38 1.74 -3.69
CA GLY A 78 11.69 1.29 -4.16
C GLY A 78 12.87 2.13 -3.64
N GLU A 79 13.80 1.49 -2.93
CA GLU A 79 14.96 2.16 -2.29
C GLU A 79 16.27 2.10 -3.11
N ASN A 80 16.23 1.74 -4.40
CA ASN A 80 17.42 1.43 -5.22
C ASN A 80 18.58 2.43 -5.10
N LYS A 81 19.77 1.93 -4.72
CA LYS A 81 20.95 2.74 -4.37
C LYS A 81 21.72 3.30 -5.58
N ASP A 82 21.40 2.83 -6.78
CA ASP A 82 21.95 3.26 -8.07
C ASP A 82 21.25 4.47 -8.69
N GLY A 83 20.09 4.90 -8.15
CA GLY A 83 19.33 6.03 -8.66
C GLY A 83 18.45 5.76 -9.89
N LEU A 84 18.44 4.53 -10.46
CA LEU A 84 17.70 4.18 -11.68
C LEU A 84 16.19 4.48 -11.65
N VAL A 85 15.49 4.15 -10.57
CA VAL A 85 14.11 4.61 -10.30
C VAL A 85 14.12 5.72 -9.23
N TYR A 86 13.29 6.75 -9.45
CA TYR A 86 13.02 7.85 -8.51
C TYR A 86 11.59 7.73 -7.98
N SER A 87 11.44 6.87 -6.98
CA SER A 87 10.18 6.39 -6.39
C SER A 87 9.49 7.40 -5.47
N HIS A 88 8.23 7.13 -5.09
CA HIS A 88 7.51 7.94 -4.09
C HIS A 88 8.29 8.05 -2.77
N TYR A 89 8.94 6.98 -2.31
CA TYR A 89 9.83 6.99 -1.15
C TYR A 89 10.99 7.99 -1.28
N LYS A 90 11.60 8.07 -2.47
CA LYS A 90 12.70 9.02 -2.71
C LYS A 90 12.20 10.46 -2.74
N ARG A 91 11.05 10.71 -3.38
CA ARG A 91 10.38 12.02 -3.37
C ARG A 91 9.96 12.43 -1.95
N MET A 92 9.45 11.48 -1.15
CA MET A 92 9.04 11.73 0.23
C MET A 92 10.20 12.14 1.14
N LYS A 93 11.39 11.54 0.96
CA LYS A 93 12.62 11.93 1.68
C LYS A 93 13.17 13.33 1.35
N GLU A 94 12.58 14.03 0.39
CA GLU A 94 12.92 15.44 0.10
C GLU A 94 11.95 16.43 0.77
N ILE A 95 10.85 15.95 1.38
CA ILE A 95 9.79 16.79 1.98
C ILE A 95 9.36 16.40 3.40
N ILE A 96 9.64 15.17 3.86
CA ILE A 96 9.43 14.73 5.24
C ILE A 96 10.75 14.82 6.01
N GLU A 97 10.71 15.46 7.18
CA GLU A 97 11.81 15.47 8.14
C GLU A 97 11.77 14.20 9.01
N GLY A 98 12.92 13.54 9.20
CA GLY A 98 13.04 12.33 10.03
C GLY A 98 13.36 11.07 9.23
N ASN A 99 13.02 9.91 9.79
CA ASN A 99 13.15 8.61 9.13
C ASN A 99 11.87 8.26 8.35
N ILE A 100 12.04 7.51 7.26
CA ILE A 100 10.93 6.92 6.50
C ILE A 100 11.16 5.41 6.42
N SER A 101 10.24 4.63 6.98
CA SER A 101 10.22 3.16 6.84
C SER A 101 9.35 2.76 5.66
N THR A 102 9.73 1.66 4.97
CA THR A 102 9.00 1.18 3.79
C THR A 102 8.63 -0.30 3.87
N TYR A 103 7.41 -0.62 3.45
CA TYR A 103 6.88 -1.98 3.39
C TYR A 103 6.19 -2.24 2.05
N ASN A 104 6.54 -3.34 1.39
CA ASN A 104 5.90 -3.80 0.15
C ASN A 104 5.37 -5.22 0.34
N SER A 105 4.04 -5.36 0.29
CA SER A 105 3.32 -6.65 0.36
C SER A 105 2.56 -6.94 -0.95
N SER A 106 2.84 -6.23 -2.05
CA SER A 106 2.37 -6.63 -3.37
C SER A 106 2.85 -8.04 -3.73
N VAL A 107 2.11 -8.78 -4.55
CA VAL A 107 2.46 -10.17 -4.93
C VAL A 107 2.35 -10.33 -6.44
N SER A 108 3.40 -10.84 -7.09
CA SER A 108 3.41 -11.02 -8.54
C SER A 108 2.31 -11.98 -9.02
N GLY A 109 1.47 -11.50 -9.94
CA GLY A 109 0.29 -12.21 -10.44
C GLY A 109 -0.97 -12.10 -9.56
N ALA A 110 -0.95 -11.32 -8.47
CA ALA A 110 -2.09 -11.15 -7.59
C ALA A 110 -3.28 -10.43 -8.23
N LYS A 111 -4.45 -10.70 -7.67
CA LYS A 111 -5.74 -10.06 -7.99
C LYS A 111 -6.32 -9.34 -6.78
N SER A 112 -7.41 -8.61 -6.99
CA SER A 112 -8.12 -7.87 -5.94
C SER A 112 -8.53 -8.73 -4.74
N ASP A 113 -8.90 -10.00 -4.96
CA ASP A 113 -9.32 -10.94 -3.91
C ASP A 113 -8.19 -11.34 -2.94
N GLN A 114 -6.93 -11.03 -3.27
CA GLN A 114 -5.76 -11.27 -2.43
C GLN A 114 -5.31 -10.03 -1.64
N LEU A 115 -5.88 -8.84 -1.90
CA LEU A 115 -5.46 -7.60 -1.23
C LEU A 115 -5.66 -7.62 0.29
N GLU A 116 -6.65 -8.37 0.79
CA GLU A 116 -6.90 -8.48 2.24
C GLU A 116 -5.75 -9.20 2.96
N ASP A 117 -5.17 -10.23 2.35
CA ASP A 117 -4.00 -10.92 2.91
C ASP A 117 -2.78 -9.97 2.89
N GLN A 118 -2.55 -9.24 1.78
CA GLN A 118 -1.46 -8.26 1.68
C GLN A 118 -1.59 -7.13 2.72
N ALA A 119 -2.80 -6.63 2.93
CA ALA A 119 -3.07 -5.62 3.94
C ALA A 119 -2.73 -6.13 5.35
N ARG A 120 -3.05 -7.40 5.65
CA ARG A 120 -2.79 -8.05 6.94
C ARG A 120 -1.30 -8.26 7.25
N GLU A 121 -0.42 -8.31 6.26
CA GLU A 121 1.03 -8.41 6.47
C GLU A 121 1.68 -7.10 6.97
N ILE A 122 1.04 -5.95 6.72
CA ILE A 122 1.60 -4.61 7.02
C ILE A 122 0.70 -3.73 7.91
N LEU A 123 -0.46 -4.23 8.35
CA LEU A 123 -1.42 -3.46 9.14
C LEU A 123 -0.88 -3.06 10.53
N ASP A 124 -0.02 -3.90 11.12
CA ASP A 124 0.67 -3.67 12.41
C ASP A 124 1.89 -2.75 12.29
N LYS A 125 2.04 -2.03 11.17
CA LYS A 125 3.10 -1.06 10.90
C LYS A 125 2.60 0.39 10.90
N ASP A 126 1.33 0.61 11.29
CA ASP A 126 0.70 1.93 11.44
C ASP A 126 0.91 2.87 10.24
N ILE A 127 0.77 2.32 9.03
CA ILE A 127 1.01 3.01 7.74
C ILE A 127 0.37 4.41 7.69
N ASP A 128 1.17 5.42 7.36
CA ASP A 128 0.74 6.80 7.10
C ASP A 128 0.33 7.00 5.64
N TYR A 129 1.12 6.44 4.71
CA TYR A 129 0.93 6.58 3.28
C TYR A 129 0.99 5.23 2.56
N LEU A 130 -0.17 4.78 2.07
CA LEU A 130 -0.35 3.55 1.32
C LEU A 130 -0.52 3.83 -0.16
N THR A 131 0.17 3.06 -1.02
CA THR A 131 -0.16 2.96 -2.44
C THR A 131 -0.81 1.61 -2.78
N ILE A 132 -1.78 1.65 -3.69
CA ILE A 132 -2.49 0.48 -4.21
C ILE A 132 -2.44 0.54 -5.74
N LEU A 133 -1.94 -0.52 -6.39
CA LEU A 133 -2.04 -0.68 -7.85
C LEU A 133 -2.36 -2.14 -8.16
N ILE A 134 -3.58 -2.40 -8.62
CA ILE A 134 -4.14 -3.76 -8.72
C ILE A 134 -5.29 -3.80 -9.73
N GLY A 135 -5.41 -4.90 -10.46
CA GLY A 135 -6.59 -5.19 -11.27
C GLY A 135 -6.30 -5.67 -12.69
N ALA A 136 -5.06 -5.55 -13.16
CA ALA A 136 -4.66 -6.08 -14.47
C ALA A 136 -4.95 -7.59 -14.53
N ASN A 137 -4.54 -8.35 -13.52
CA ASN A 137 -4.80 -9.79 -13.43
C ASN A 137 -6.29 -10.14 -13.25
N ASP A 138 -7.09 -9.25 -12.65
CA ASP A 138 -8.54 -9.38 -12.58
C ASP A 138 -9.14 -9.26 -14.00
N VAL A 139 -8.99 -8.12 -14.67
CA VAL A 139 -9.59 -7.85 -15.99
C VAL A 139 -9.11 -8.83 -17.06
N CYS A 140 -7.84 -9.25 -17.03
CA CYS A 140 -7.27 -10.27 -17.91
C CYS A 140 -7.83 -11.69 -17.66
N SER A 141 -8.49 -11.94 -16.52
CA SER A 141 -9.04 -13.25 -16.15
C SER A 141 -10.56 -13.37 -16.29
N TRP A 142 -11.30 -12.26 -16.38
CA TRP A 142 -12.75 -12.30 -16.52
C TRP A 142 -13.18 -12.81 -17.91
N THR A 143 -14.23 -13.63 -17.96
CA THR A 143 -14.73 -14.25 -19.20
C THR A 143 -16.24 -14.11 -19.33
N GLY A 144 -16.73 -13.96 -20.57
CA GLY A 144 -18.15 -13.73 -20.83
C GLY A 144 -18.66 -12.42 -20.22
N LYS A 145 -19.73 -12.49 -19.42
CA LYS A 145 -20.30 -11.33 -18.72
C LYS A 145 -19.56 -11.09 -17.41
N TYR A 146 -18.93 -9.93 -17.32
CA TYR A 146 -18.05 -9.54 -16.21
C TYR A 146 -18.72 -8.63 -15.16
N ASP A 147 -20.02 -8.33 -15.28
CA ASP A 147 -20.73 -7.36 -14.43
C ASP A 147 -20.52 -7.65 -12.92
N LYS A 148 -20.66 -8.93 -12.52
CA LYS A 148 -20.45 -9.37 -11.13
C LYS A 148 -18.99 -9.25 -10.68
N ASN A 149 -18.04 -9.45 -11.59
CA ASN A 149 -16.62 -9.39 -11.27
C ASN A 149 -16.17 -7.94 -11.03
N ILE A 150 -16.79 -6.95 -11.67
CA ILE A 150 -16.57 -5.53 -11.39
C ILE A 150 -17.08 -5.15 -9.99
N GLU A 151 -18.28 -5.61 -9.61
CA GLU A 151 -18.80 -5.37 -8.26
C GLU A 151 -17.96 -6.07 -7.17
N GLU A 152 -17.45 -7.26 -7.46
CA GLU A 152 -16.54 -8.01 -6.57
C GLU A 152 -15.16 -7.31 -6.46
N TYR A 153 -14.60 -6.86 -7.59
CA TYR A 153 -13.38 -6.05 -7.64
C TYR A 153 -13.49 -4.76 -6.82
N LYS A 154 -14.58 -3.99 -7.00
CA LYS A 154 -14.84 -2.79 -6.18
C LYS A 154 -14.83 -3.15 -4.70
N LYS A 155 -15.64 -4.14 -4.31
CA LYS A 155 -15.78 -4.57 -2.92
C LYS A 155 -14.44 -4.99 -2.31
N ASN A 156 -13.60 -5.70 -3.06
CA ASN A 156 -12.30 -6.17 -2.57
C ASN A 156 -11.34 -5.01 -2.28
N VAL A 157 -11.27 -4.01 -3.17
CA VAL A 157 -10.46 -2.80 -2.94
C VAL A 157 -11.05 -1.93 -1.82
N GLU A 158 -12.37 -1.74 -1.79
CA GLU A 158 -13.07 -0.95 -0.77
C GLU A 158 -12.93 -1.56 0.64
N ASN A 159 -12.96 -2.89 0.75
CA ASN A 159 -12.70 -3.61 2.00
C ASN A 159 -11.32 -3.26 2.59
N VAL A 160 -10.28 -3.20 1.75
CA VAL A 160 -8.91 -2.92 2.19
C VAL A 160 -8.72 -1.44 2.54
N VAL A 161 -9.34 -0.54 1.77
CA VAL A 161 -9.45 0.88 2.13
C VAL A 161 -10.06 1.05 3.53
N LYS A 162 -11.14 0.33 3.85
CA LYS A 162 -11.74 0.34 5.20
C LYS A 162 -10.80 -0.19 6.27
N ILE A 163 -10.17 -1.35 6.05
CA ILE A 163 -9.23 -1.97 7.01
C ILE A 163 -8.13 -0.98 7.42
N PHE A 164 -7.56 -0.23 6.48
CA PHE A 164 -6.53 0.75 6.78
C PHE A 164 -7.08 2.02 7.46
N ILE A 165 -8.24 2.53 7.05
CA ILE A 165 -8.88 3.72 7.67
C ILE A 165 -9.35 3.41 9.10
N ASP A 166 -9.85 2.20 9.37
CA ASP A 166 -10.26 1.74 10.69
C ASP A 166 -9.07 1.57 11.64
N ASN A 167 -7.87 1.27 11.12
CA ASN A 167 -6.62 1.18 11.89
C ASN A 167 -5.98 2.55 12.12
N ASN A 168 -5.76 3.33 11.06
CA ASN A 168 -5.24 4.69 11.10
C ASN A 168 -6.23 5.65 10.41
N PRO A 169 -7.12 6.34 11.16
CA PRO A 169 -8.07 7.30 10.59
C PRO A 169 -7.45 8.50 9.88
N GLN A 170 -6.15 8.77 10.05
CA GLN A 170 -5.44 9.81 9.31
C GLN A 170 -4.80 9.32 8.00
N ILE A 171 -4.72 8.00 7.76
CA ILE A 171 -3.98 7.41 6.64
C ILE A 171 -4.33 8.07 5.30
N LYS A 172 -3.30 8.27 4.49
CA LYS A 172 -3.40 8.69 3.10
C LYS A 172 -3.19 7.48 2.20
N ILE A 173 -4.20 7.19 1.38
CA ILE A 173 -4.20 6.11 0.41
C ILE A 173 -4.21 6.76 -0.97
N LEU A 174 -3.32 6.29 -1.84
CA LEU A 174 -3.34 6.59 -3.28
C LEU A 174 -3.62 5.31 -4.05
N ILE A 175 -4.73 5.30 -4.76
CA ILE A 175 -5.10 4.21 -5.67
C ILE A 175 -4.67 4.63 -7.09
N ALA A 176 -3.69 3.93 -7.63
CA ALA A 176 -3.30 4.03 -9.02
C ALA A 176 -4.20 3.10 -9.87
N PRO A 177 -4.58 3.51 -11.09
CA PRO A 177 -5.44 2.72 -11.96
C PRO A 177 -4.72 1.52 -12.55
N ILE A 178 -5.50 0.62 -13.14
CA ILE A 178 -4.98 -0.31 -14.15
C ILE A 178 -4.48 0.56 -15.32
N PRO A 179 -3.19 0.47 -15.72
CA PRO A 179 -2.65 1.28 -16.81
C PRO A 179 -3.30 1.02 -18.17
N ASN A 180 -3.01 1.85 -19.17
CA ASN A 180 -3.53 1.69 -20.53
C ASN A 180 -3.07 0.37 -21.22
N LEU A 181 -3.78 -0.73 -20.95
CA LEU A 181 -3.46 -2.04 -21.53
C LEU A 181 -3.71 -2.09 -23.05
N TYR A 182 -4.56 -1.21 -23.61
CA TYR A 182 -4.71 -1.12 -25.07
C TYR A 182 -3.44 -0.57 -25.72
N ASN A 183 -2.90 0.51 -25.16
CA ASN A 183 -1.63 1.09 -25.61
C ASN A 183 -0.44 0.12 -25.46
N LEU A 184 -0.44 -0.74 -24.41
CA LEU A 184 0.55 -1.83 -24.28
C LEU A 184 0.57 -2.76 -25.50
N TRP A 185 -0.62 -3.11 -26.03
CA TRP A 185 -0.72 -3.92 -27.24
C TRP A 185 -0.19 -3.18 -28.47
N GLU A 186 -0.48 -1.88 -28.60
CA GLU A 186 -0.05 -1.05 -29.73
C GLU A 186 1.47 -0.87 -29.77
N VAL A 187 2.10 -0.43 -28.67
CA VAL A 187 3.56 -0.22 -28.62
C VAL A 187 4.32 -1.54 -28.63
N GLY A 188 3.74 -2.60 -28.06
CA GLY A 188 4.30 -3.95 -28.06
C GLY A 188 4.11 -4.72 -29.38
N ASN A 189 3.52 -4.14 -30.43
CA ASN A 189 3.12 -4.81 -31.67
C ASN A 189 4.31 -5.25 -32.58
N SER A 190 5.13 -6.15 -32.04
CA SER A 190 6.26 -6.80 -32.70
C SER A 190 6.08 -8.31 -32.75
N LYS A 191 6.67 -8.97 -33.75
CA LYS A 191 6.57 -10.43 -33.91
C LYS A 191 7.12 -11.22 -32.72
N SER A 192 8.13 -10.67 -32.04
CA SER A 192 8.73 -11.23 -30.82
C SER A 192 7.78 -11.18 -29.63
N CYS A 193 7.15 -10.03 -29.39
CA CYS A 193 6.20 -9.86 -28.30
C CYS A 193 4.90 -10.62 -28.55
N GLN A 194 4.36 -10.56 -29.77
CA GLN A 194 3.16 -11.31 -30.13
C GLN A 194 3.34 -12.83 -29.97
N PHE A 195 4.50 -13.37 -30.35
CA PHE A 195 4.85 -14.77 -30.09
C PHE A 195 4.92 -15.08 -28.60
N MET A 196 5.50 -14.17 -27.81
CA MET A 196 5.66 -14.34 -26.36
C MET A 196 4.31 -14.32 -25.63
N TRP A 197 3.45 -13.35 -25.94
CA TRP A 197 2.08 -13.27 -25.43
C TRP A 197 1.27 -14.52 -25.77
N ASP A 198 1.41 -15.04 -27.01
CA ASP A 198 0.74 -16.27 -27.46
C ASP A 198 1.21 -17.52 -26.69
N ILE A 199 2.53 -17.73 -26.50
CA ILE A 199 3.01 -18.96 -25.81
C ILE A 199 2.80 -18.93 -24.30
N ALA A 200 2.89 -17.74 -23.67
CA ALA A 200 2.76 -17.57 -22.23
C ALA A 200 1.34 -17.18 -21.80
N GLN A 201 0.40 -17.03 -22.75
CA GLN A 201 -1.01 -16.69 -22.55
C GLN A 201 -1.25 -15.36 -21.80
N ILE A 202 -0.24 -14.48 -21.77
CA ILE A 202 -0.22 -13.19 -21.07
C ILE A 202 -1.41 -12.36 -21.54
N CYS A 203 -2.29 -11.98 -20.61
CA CYS A 203 -3.55 -11.28 -20.86
C CYS A 203 -4.29 -11.72 -22.14
N SER A 204 -4.48 -13.04 -22.30
CA SER A 204 -5.04 -13.64 -23.53
C SER A 204 -6.31 -12.98 -24.11
N PRO A 205 -7.27 -12.43 -23.31
CA PRO A 205 -8.42 -11.71 -23.87
C PRO A 205 -8.09 -10.48 -24.72
N LEU A 206 -6.87 -9.92 -24.58
CA LEU A 206 -6.37 -8.73 -25.25
C LEU A 206 -5.20 -9.04 -26.21
N LEU A 207 -4.14 -9.66 -25.66
CA LEU A 207 -2.82 -9.70 -26.32
C LEU A 207 -2.64 -10.89 -27.27
N HIS A 208 -3.50 -11.91 -27.21
CA HIS A 208 -3.38 -13.06 -28.09
C HIS A 208 -3.62 -12.66 -29.56
N SER A 209 -2.79 -13.16 -30.48
CA SER A 209 -2.88 -12.92 -31.94
C SER A 209 -4.23 -13.29 -32.57
N SER A 210 -5.03 -14.11 -31.88
CA SER A 210 -6.38 -14.50 -32.30
C SER A 210 -7.47 -13.47 -31.98
N ARG A 211 -7.18 -12.38 -31.27
CA ARG A 211 -8.17 -11.34 -30.93
C ARG A 211 -8.38 -10.36 -32.10
N THR A 212 -9.63 -10.01 -32.38
CA THR A 212 -9.97 -8.91 -33.32
C THR A 212 -9.83 -7.54 -32.65
N GLU A 213 -9.87 -6.46 -33.44
CA GLU A 213 -9.86 -5.09 -32.89
C GLU A 213 -11.07 -4.83 -31.98
N ASP A 214 -12.27 -5.24 -32.41
CA ASP A 214 -13.50 -5.12 -31.63
C ASP A 214 -13.38 -5.85 -30.27
N GLU A 215 -12.68 -6.99 -30.22
CA GLU A 215 -12.42 -7.72 -28.96
C GLU A 215 -11.44 -6.98 -28.05
N ARG A 216 -10.43 -6.28 -28.60
CA ARG A 216 -9.51 -5.42 -27.82
C ARG A 216 -10.18 -4.15 -27.32
N LEU A 217 -11.02 -3.53 -28.13
CA LEU A 217 -11.81 -2.35 -27.72
C LEU A 217 -12.82 -2.72 -26.62
N ALA A 218 -13.50 -3.86 -26.74
CA ALA A 218 -14.37 -4.41 -25.68
C ALA A 218 -13.61 -4.84 -24.41
N PHE A 219 -12.30 -5.12 -24.52
CA PHE A 219 -11.42 -5.30 -23.37
C PHE A 219 -11.02 -3.95 -22.75
N SER A 220 -10.71 -2.92 -23.54
CA SER A 220 -10.43 -1.58 -23.04
C SER A 220 -11.63 -0.99 -22.26
N GLU A 221 -12.85 -1.17 -22.79
CA GLU A 221 -14.10 -0.78 -22.11
C GLU A 221 -14.28 -1.50 -20.75
N ARG A 222 -13.78 -2.74 -20.61
CA ARG A 222 -13.78 -3.48 -19.34
C ARG A 222 -12.79 -2.90 -18.34
N THR A 223 -11.58 -2.53 -18.79
CA THR A 223 -10.56 -1.90 -17.93
C THR A 223 -11.03 -0.55 -17.41
N PHE A 224 -11.56 0.31 -18.29
CA PHE A 224 -12.17 1.58 -17.91
C PHE A 224 -13.27 1.41 -16.84
N LYS A 225 -14.19 0.44 -17.02
CA LYS A 225 -15.25 0.16 -16.02
C LYS A 225 -14.74 -0.45 -14.70
N ALA A 226 -13.51 -0.94 -14.64
CA ALA A 226 -12.89 -1.36 -13.39
C ALA A 226 -12.26 -0.14 -12.68
N ASN A 227 -11.53 0.69 -13.42
CA ASN A 227 -10.94 1.94 -12.94
C ASN A 227 -11.97 2.94 -12.43
N ASP A 228 -13.13 3.07 -13.09
CA ASP A 228 -14.25 3.88 -12.61
C ASP A 228 -14.72 3.48 -11.20
N ARG A 229 -14.53 2.23 -10.79
CA ARG A 229 -14.82 1.79 -9.41
C ARG A 229 -13.77 2.21 -8.40
N LEU A 230 -12.51 2.38 -8.82
CA LEU A 230 -11.45 2.97 -8.00
C LEU A 230 -11.74 4.46 -7.77
N ASN A 231 -12.22 5.15 -8.80
CA ASN A 231 -12.74 6.51 -8.71
C ASN A 231 -13.97 6.59 -7.78
N GLU A 232 -14.95 5.70 -7.90
CA GLU A 232 -16.09 5.63 -6.95
C GLU A 232 -15.60 5.51 -5.49
N ILE A 233 -14.68 4.59 -5.20
CA ILE A 233 -14.11 4.40 -3.85
C ILE A 233 -13.41 5.69 -3.36
N ALA A 234 -12.63 6.37 -4.20
CA ALA A 234 -11.99 7.62 -3.80
C ALA A 234 -13.00 8.74 -3.47
N ASN A 235 -14.14 8.78 -4.17
CA ASN A 235 -15.22 9.73 -3.87
C ASN A 235 -16.04 9.35 -2.62
N GLU A 236 -16.02 8.08 -2.21
CA GLU A 236 -16.63 7.60 -0.95
C GLU A 236 -15.76 7.96 0.28
N TYR A 237 -14.43 8.02 0.14
CA TYR A 237 -13.48 8.27 1.24
C TYR A 237 -12.52 9.47 1.01
N PRO A 238 -12.99 10.67 0.62
CA PRO A 238 -12.15 11.75 0.06
C PRO A 238 -11.17 12.43 1.03
N ASN A 239 -11.25 12.15 2.34
CA ASN A 239 -10.28 12.64 3.33
C ASN A 239 -9.04 11.73 3.47
N ASN A 240 -9.12 10.50 2.94
CA ASN A 240 -8.14 9.45 3.10
C ASN A 240 -7.66 8.91 1.75
N VAL A 241 -8.57 8.70 0.79
CA VAL A 241 -8.25 8.13 -0.52
C VAL A 241 -8.14 9.21 -1.59
N ARG A 242 -7.14 9.10 -2.46
CA ARG A 242 -7.12 9.72 -3.80
C ARG A 242 -7.08 8.64 -4.87
N TYR A 243 -7.75 8.94 -5.97
CA TYR A 243 -7.62 8.23 -7.25
C TYR A 243 -6.99 9.19 -8.25
N ASP A 244 -6.25 8.65 -9.22
CA ASP A 244 -5.66 9.41 -10.32
C ASP A 244 -5.93 8.74 -11.67
N PRO A 245 -6.76 9.32 -12.56
CA PRO A 245 -6.98 8.76 -13.90
C PRO A 245 -5.75 8.88 -14.81
N THR A 246 -4.75 9.72 -14.49
CA THR A 246 -3.69 10.10 -15.44
C THR A 246 -2.95 8.90 -16.06
N LEU A 247 -2.77 7.80 -15.30
CA LEU A 247 -2.10 6.58 -15.76
C LEU A 247 -3.01 5.64 -16.60
N GLU A 248 -4.34 5.81 -16.57
CA GLU A 248 -5.26 4.97 -17.34
C GLU A 248 -5.38 5.41 -18.80
N ASP A 249 -5.33 6.72 -19.05
CA ASP A 249 -5.38 7.32 -20.39
C ASP A 249 -3.99 7.56 -21.01
N TYR A 250 -2.90 7.36 -20.25
CA TYR A 250 -1.55 7.70 -20.73
C TYR A 250 -1.09 6.82 -21.91
N GLU A 251 -0.73 7.47 -23.02
CA GLU A 251 -0.01 6.86 -24.14
C GLU A 251 1.50 6.82 -23.79
N PHE A 252 2.01 5.67 -23.38
CA PHE A 252 3.43 5.45 -23.08
C PHE A 252 4.21 4.99 -24.33
N GLU A 253 5.54 4.94 -24.23
CA GLU A 253 6.41 4.50 -25.32
C GLU A 253 6.84 3.05 -25.12
N TRP A 254 7.37 2.41 -26.17
CA TRP A 254 7.88 1.03 -26.08
C TRP A 254 9.00 0.89 -25.02
N GLU A 255 9.81 1.93 -24.83
CA GLU A 255 10.87 1.99 -23.83
C GLU A 255 10.34 1.94 -22.38
N ASP A 256 9.07 2.26 -22.13
CA ASP A 256 8.42 2.12 -20.82
C ASP A 256 8.04 0.66 -20.50
N VAL A 257 8.00 -0.20 -21.52
CA VAL A 257 7.71 -1.64 -21.39
C VAL A 257 9.02 -2.44 -21.28
N SER A 258 9.04 -3.49 -20.46
CA SER A 258 10.20 -4.36 -20.35
C SER A 258 10.37 -5.22 -21.61
N PRO A 259 11.51 -5.14 -22.32
CA PRO A 259 11.77 -5.99 -23.47
C PRO A 259 12.07 -7.45 -23.09
N LYS A 260 11.95 -7.83 -21.81
CA LYS A 260 12.06 -9.21 -21.33
C LYS A 260 10.77 -10.00 -21.60
N ASP A 261 9.63 -9.43 -21.23
CA ASP A 261 8.32 -10.08 -21.30
C ASP A 261 7.30 -9.36 -22.20
N CYS A 262 7.65 -8.17 -22.71
CA CYS A 262 6.77 -7.28 -23.45
C CYS A 262 5.46 -6.96 -22.71
N PHE A 263 5.49 -6.89 -21.37
CA PHE A 263 4.26 -6.72 -20.57
C PHE A 263 4.45 -5.84 -19.33
N HIS A 264 5.44 -6.13 -18.48
CA HIS A 264 5.63 -5.35 -17.24
C HIS A 264 6.42 -4.06 -17.50
N PRO A 265 6.27 -3.00 -16.69
CA PRO A 265 7.02 -1.77 -16.84
C PRO A 265 8.55 -1.98 -16.72
N SER A 266 9.30 -1.34 -17.60
CA SER A 266 10.76 -1.22 -17.51
C SER A 266 11.17 -0.29 -16.36
N ILE A 267 12.48 -0.09 -16.15
CA ILE A 267 12.99 1.01 -15.30
C ILE A 267 12.39 2.38 -15.70
N LYS A 268 12.20 2.65 -17.00
CA LYS A 268 11.57 3.89 -17.47
C LYS A 268 10.09 3.93 -17.07
N GLY A 269 9.35 2.84 -17.29
CA GLY A 269 7.94 2.72 -16.89
C GLY A 269 7.70 2.81 -15.37
N GLN A 270 8.61 2.28 -14.53
CA GLN A 270 8.55 2.45 -13.07
C GLN A 270 8.76 3.91 -12.65
N ASN A 271 9.62 4.67 -13.35
CA ASN A 271 9.73 6.12 -13.15
C ASN A 271 8.46 6.85 -13.61
N LEU A 272 7.89 6.48 -14.77
CA LEU A 272 6.67 7.07 -15.31
C LEU A 272 5.48 6.92 -14.34
N ILE A 273 5.26 5.72 -13.81
CA ILE A 273 4.20 5.46 -12.82
C ILE A 273 4.43 6.32 -11.55
N SER A 274 5.67 6.41 -11.07
CA SER A 274 6.05 7.29 -9.94
C SER A 274 5.84 8.77 -10.23
N GLU A 275 6.06 9.23 -11.47
CA GLU A 275 5.93 10.64 -11.82
C GLU A 275 4.47 11.08 -11.93
N LEU A 276 3.65 10.32 -12.68
CA LEU A 276 2.24 10.64 -12.87
C LEU A 276 1.49 10.60 -11.53
N THR A 277 1.61 9.50 -10.80
CA THR A 277 0.84 9.28 -9.57
C THR A 277 1.35 10.11 -8.37
N TRP A 278 2.61 10.58 -8.38
CA TRP A 278 3.05 11.64 -7.45
C TRP A 278 2.49 13.01 -7.83
N GLY A 279 2.39 13.32 -9.12
CA GLY A 279 1.85 14.58 -9.65
C GLY A 279 0.39 14.86 -9.23
N THR A 280 -0.33 13.83 -8.78
CA THR A 280 -1.71 13.86 -8.28
C THR A 280 -1.83 13.47 -6.80
N GLY A 281 -0.86 12.71 -6.29
CA GLY A 281 -0.73 12.24 -4.92
C GLY A 281 -0.78 13.31 -3.81
N TRP A 282 -0.80 12.81 -2.57
CA TRP A 282 -1.11 13.55 -1.35
C TRP A 282 -0.07 14.60 -0.93
N TYR A 283 1.21 14.33 -1.18
CA TYR A 283 2.36 15.09 -0.69
C TYR A 283 3.16 15.62 -1.89
N ARG A 284 3.50 16.92 -1.89
CA ARG A 284 4.18 17.63 -2.99
C ARG A 284 4.88 18.89 -2.47
#